data_AF-A0A915JXJ4-F1
#
_entry.id   AF-A0A915JXJ4-F1
#
_cell.length_a   1.000
_cell.length_b   1.000
_cell.length_c   1.000
_cell.angle_alpha   90.00
_cell.angle_beta   90.00
_cell.angle_gamma   90.00
#
_symmetry.space_group_name_H-M   'P 1'
#
loop_
_entity.id
_entity.type
_entity.pdbx_description
1 polymer ?
#
loop_
_entity_poly.entity_id
_entity_poly.type
_entity_poly.pdbx_seq_one_letter_code
_entity_poly.pdbx_strand_id
1 'polypeptide(L)' 'MKLVVDSVINEGPIAIVDGHATLTKGGKEVEKGKFLHVMKIDGSKYKVLRGMHNSDRPAECGK' A
#
# COMPACT_ATOMS: atom_id res chain seq x y z
N MET A 1 1.45 6.72 11.06
CA MET A 1 1.64 5.93 9.83
C MET A 1 0.38 6.11 9.00
N LYS A 2 0.54 6.41 7.72
CA LYS A 2 -0.55 6.69 6.77
C LYS A 2 -0.38 5.77 5.57
N LEU A 3 -1.47 5.22 5.06
CA LEU A 3 -1.47 4.50 3.79
C LEU A 3 -1.89 5.48 2.70
N VAL A 4 -1.15 5.46 1.60
CA VAL A 4 -1.41 6.24 0.39
C VAL A 4 -1.72 5.23 -0.70
N VAL A 5 -2.86 5.42 -1.37
CA VAL A 5 -3.21 4.65 -2.56
C VAL A 5 -2.66 5.41 -3.76
N ASP A 6 -1.79 4.76 -4.51
CA ASP A 6 -1.13 5.36 -5.66
C ASP A 6 -1.96 5.11 -6.92
N SER A 7 -2.45 3.89 -7.11
CA SER A 7 -3.35 3.58 -8.21
C SER A 7 -4.35 2.47 -7.86
N VAL A 8 -5.41 2.40 -8.67
CA VAL A 8 -6.46 1.38 -8.58
C VAL A 8 -6.83 0.95 -9.99
N ILE A 9 -6.77 -0.36 -10.25
CA ILE A 9 -7.22 -0.97 -11.51
C ILE A 9 -8.45 -1.83 -11.18
N ASN A 10 -9.55 -1.62 -11.90
CA ASN A 10 -10.80 -2.35 -11.70
C ASN A 10 -11.14 -3.18 -12.94
N GLU A 11 -11.24 -4.50 -12.76
CA GLU A 11 -11.59 -5.48 -13.81
C GLU A 11 -12.76 -6.33 -13.30
N GLY A 12 -13.98 -5.87 -13.57
CA GLY A 12 -15.21 -6.49 -13.08
C GLY A 12 -15.27 -6.52 -11.54
N PRO A 13 -15.48 -7.70 -10.90
CA PRO A 13 -15.50 -7.79 -9.45
C PRO A 13 -14.10 -7.81 -8.82
N ILE A 14 -13.03 -7.67 -9.61
CA ILE A 14 -11.65 -7.68 -9.12
C ILE A 14 -11.09 -6.26 -9.16
N ALA A 15 -10.48 -5.83 -8.06
CA ALA A 15 -9.70 -4.62 -7.98
C ALA A 15 -8.25 -4.94 -7.61
N ILE A 16 -7.31 -4.25 -8.25
CA ILE A 16 -5.89 -4.27 -7.92
C ILE A 16 -5.56 -2.89 -7.36
N VAL A 17 -5.06 -2.86 -6.12
CA VAL A 17 -4.72 -1.62 -5.41
C VAL A 17 -3.24 -1.64 -5.11
N ASP A 18 -2.51 -0.67 -5.64
CA ASP A 18 -1.13 -0.38 -5.27
C ASP A 18 -1.06 0.88 -4.43
N GLY A 19 -0.10 0.89 -3.52
CA GLY A 19 0.12 2.03 -2.66
C GLY A 19 1.37 1.88 -1.82
N HIS A 20 1.57 2.85 -0.94
CA HIS A 20 2.68 2.86 0.00
C HIS A 20 2.26 3.35 1.38
N ALA A 21 3.06 3.01 2.38
CA ALA A 21 2.92 3.51 3.73
C ALA A 21 3.90 4.66 3.97
N THR A 22 3.41 5.79 4.48
CA THR A 22 4.26 6.88 4.99
C THR A 22 4.23 6.94 6.52
N LEU A 23 5.31 7.43 7.10
CA LEU A 23 5.41 7.72 8.52
C LEU A 23 5.96 9.14 8.69
N THR A 24 5.40 9.92 9.60
CA THR A 24 6.00 11.21 9.98
C THR A 24 7.10 10.97 11.00
N LYS A 25 8.34 11.38 10.70
CA LYS A 25 9.48 11.35 11.62
C LYS A 25 10.11 12.73 11.66
N GLY A 26 10.10 13.37 12.84
CA GLY A 26 10.67 14.72 13.01
C GLY A 26 10.04 15.79 12.11
N GLY A 27 8.73 15.71 11.86
CA GLY A 27 8.00 16.64 11.00
C GLY A 27 8.10 16.39 9.49
N LYS A 28 8.86 15.37 9.05
CA LYS A 28 8.95 14.98 7.63
C LYS A 28 8.23 13.65 7.38
N GLU A 29 7.53 13.53 6.25
CA GLU A 29 7.01 12.25 5.77
C GLU A 29 8.15 11.40 5.17
N VAL A 30 8.23 10.15 5.60
CA VAL A 30 9.14 9.14 5.05
C VAL A 30 8.35 7.94 4.58
N GLU A 31 8.61 7.48 3.36
CA GLU A 31 8.08 6.23 2.83
C GLU A 31 8.68 5.04 3.60
N LYS A 32 7.83 4.08 3.97
CA LYS A 32 8.17 2.95 4.83
C LYS A 32 7.95 1.58 4.18
N GLY A 33 7.30 1.54 3.03
CA GLY A 33 7.10 0.32 2.28
C GLY A 33 5.95 0.44 1.29
N LYS A 34 6.00 -0.40 0.26
CA LYS A 34 5.00 -0.48 -0.80
C LYS A 34 4.14 -1.72 -0.63
N PHE A 35 2.92 -1.64 -1.12
CA PHE A 35 1.98 -2.74 -1.12
C PHE A 35 1.25 -2.87 -2.45
N LEU A 36 0.89 -4.10 -2.79
CA LEU A 36 0.03 -4.44 -3.92
C LEU A 36 -0.99 -5.48 -3.45
N HIS A 37 -2.28 -5.15 -3.52
CA HIS A 37 -3.37 -6.00 -3.09
C HIS A 37 -4.29 -6.30 -4.28
N VAL A 38 -4.58 -7.58 -4.50
CA VAL A 38 -5.66 -8.03 -5.39
C VAL A 38 -6.84 -8.38 -4.51
N MET A 39 -7.98 -7.74 -4.73
CA MET A 39 -9.19 -7.92 -3.95
C MET A 39 -10.40 -8.23 -4.83
N LYS A 40 -11.31 -9.06 -4.32
CA LYS A 40 -12.65 -9.23 -4.89
C LYS A 40 -13.61 -8.30 -4.16
N ILE A 41 -14.36 -7.51 -4.91
CA ILE A 41 -15.40 -6.61 -4.42
C ILE A 41 -16.76 -7.28 -4.63
N ASP A 42 -17.59 -7.26 -3.60
CA ASP A 42 -18.98 -7.72 -3.61
C ASP A 42 -19.85 -6.68 -2.90
N GLY A 43 -20.40 -5.75 -3.69
CA GLY A 43 -21.08 -4.56 -3.18
C GLY A 43 -20.16 -3.70 -2.33
N SER A 44 -20.52 -3.49 -1.06
CA SER A 44 -19.74 -2.72 -0.08
C SER A 44 -18.69 -3.55 0.66
N LYS A 45 -18.61 -4.86 0.40
CA LYS A 45 -17.64 -5.76 1.02
C LYS A 45 -16.50 -6.04 0.05
N TYR A 46 -15.31 -6.27 0.61
CA TYR A 46 -14.17 -6.75 -0.15
C TYR A 46 -13.51 -7.92 0.56
N LYS A 47 -12.83 -8.76 -0.24
CA LYS A 47 -11.96 -9.83 0.23
C LYS A 47 -10.62 -9.71 -0.47
N VAL A 48 -9.54 -9.59 0.30
CA VAL A 48 -8.18 -9.66 -0.24
C VAL A 48 -7.92 -11.10 -0.67
N LEU A 49 -7.60 -11.28 -1.96
CA LEU A 49 -7.25 -12.56 -2.56
C LEU A 49 -5.74 -12.81 -2.49
N ARG A 50 -4.95 -11.78 -2.76
CA ARG A 50 -3.48 -11.78 -2.73
C ARG A 50 -3.00 -10.43 -2.22
N GLY A 51 -1.95 -10.45 -1.41
CA GLY A 51 -1.27 -9.24 -0.95
C GLY A 51 0.24 -9.45 -1.01
N MET A 52 0.94 -8.47 -1.56
CA MET A 52 2.39 -8.37 -1.51
C MET A 52 2.76 -7.10 -0.77
N HIS A 53 3.71 -7.22 0.16
CA HIS A 53 4.27 -6.09 0.91
C HIS A 53 5.76 -6.10 0.69
N ASN A 54 6.30 -5.00 0.17
CA ASN A 54 7.74 -4.78 0.15
C ASN A 54 8.05 -3.72 1.20
N SER A 55 8.53 -4.17 2.35
CA SER A 55 9.06 -3.28 3.36
C SER A 55 10.49 -2.95 2.96
N ASP A 56 10.70 -1.87 2.21
CA ASP A 56 12.02 -1.28 2.13
C ASP A 56 12.46 -0.99 3.57
N ARG A 57 13.48 -1.71 4.06
CA ARG A 57 14.22 -1.21 5.22
C ARG A 57 14.57 0.23 4.85
N PRO A 58 14.25 1.24 5.68
CA PRO A 58 14.79 2.56 5.40
C PRO A 58 16.30 2.34 5.23
N ALA A 59 16.85 2.72 4.08
CA ALA A 59 18.28 2.89 3.98
C ALA A 59 18.59 3.88 5.10
N GLU A 60 19.13 3.39 6.21
CA GLU A 60 19.76 4.23 7.21
C GLU A 60 20.91 4.87 6.44
N CYS A 61 20.65 6.02 5.82
CA CYS A 61 21.70 6.89 5.35
C CYS A 61 22.55 7.15 6.59
N GLY A 62 23.79 6.67 6.54
CA GLY A 62 24.68 6.50 7.68
C GLY A 62 24.79 7.76 8.54
N LYS A 63 25.14 7.51 9.80
CA LYS A 63 25.47 8.51 10.82
C LYS A 63 26.38 9.62 10.31
#